data_AF-A0A7Z2S7H9-F1
#
_entry.id   AF-A0A7Z2S7H9-F1
#
_cell.length_a   1.000
_cell.length_b   1.000
_cell.length_c   1.000
_cell.angle_alpha   90.00
_cell.angle_beta   90.00
_cell.angle_gamma   90.00
#
_symmetry.space_group_name_H-M   'P 1'
#
loop_
_entity.id
_entity.type
_entity.pdbx_description
1 polymer ?
#
loop_
_entity_poly.entity_id
_entity_poly.type
_entity_poly.pdbx_seq_one_letter_code
_entity_poly.pdbx_strand_id
1 'polypeptide(L)'
;MPVRRVRDGLERPGGGHLSDWPGDEGVARPIAFRATMARPISSITGRFFPAHSLFRSRRDIDADCAVAGDCRADRSVPEAEALGVQLARLGSLASVLPVLELKETDELLESMPGLAAGERLKLRMVAHRVAVEGSERLLRAEGRALAERLSIADLRALIAFAESAPAQRMRAAEPAVTIATMEAMRGFAYKEEVIKAFCKETGKACPQK
;
A
#
# COMPACT_ATOMS: atom_id res chain seq x y z
N MET A 1 27.86 56.80 -16.70
CA MET A 1 27.02 55.59 -16.90
C MET A 1 26.47 55.16 -15.55
N PRO A 2 25.16 55.30 -15.29
CA PRO A 2 24.61 55.05 -13.95
C PRO A 2 24.12 53.61 -13.77
N VAL A 3 24.39 53.10 -12.56
CA VAL A 3 23.97 51.81 -12.01
C VAL A 3 22.48 51.87 -11.64
N ARG A 4 21.65 50.96 -12.16
CA ARG A 4 20.27 50.75 -11.67
C ARG A 4 20.23 49.58 -10.71
N ARG A 5 19.97 49.87 -9.43
CA ARG A 5 19.44 48.92 -8.44
C ARG A 5 17.99 48.59 -8.79
N VAL A 6 17.62 47.32 -8.77
CA VAL A 6 16.22 46.88 -8.65
C VAL A 6 16.04 46.33 -7.25
N ARG A 7 15.10 46.91 -6.52
CA ARG A 7 14.70 46.60 -5.16
C ARG A 7 13.22 46.19 -5.21
N ASP A 8 12.92 45.14 -4.46
CA ASP A 8 11.67 44.81 -3.77
C ASP A 8 10.37 44.54 -4.58
N GLY A 9 9.70 43.45 -4.19
CA GLY A 9 8.25 43.32 -4.30
C GLY A 9 7.78 41.99 -4.87
N LEU A 10 7.74 40.94 -4.05
CA LEU A 10 6.72 39.90 -4.24
C LEU A 10 6.22 39.40 -2.90
N GLU A 11 4.97 39.79 -2.67
CA GLU A 11 4.12 39.55 -1.52
C GLU A 11 3.81 38.05 -1.36
N ARG A 12 3.74 37.61 -0.10
CA ARG A 12 3.19 36.31 0.30
C ARG A 12 1.67 36.42 0.46
N PRO A 13 0.84 35.61 -0.21
CA PRO A 13 -0.45 35.23 0.32
C PRO A 13 -0.21 34.01 1.25
N GLY A 14 -0.57 34.01 2.53
CA GLY A 14 -1.90 34.25 3.05
C GLY A 14 -2.31 32.95 3.75
N GLY A 15 -2.07 32.88 5.06
CA GLY A 15 -2.39 31.71 5.89
C GLY A 15 -3.90 31.52 6.01
N GLY A 16 -4.40 30.37 5.58
CA GLY A 16 -5.77 29.93 5.83
C GLY A 16 -5.82 29.08 7.10
N HIS A 17 -6.48 29.62 8.13
CA HIS A 17 -6.86 28.94 9.36
C HIS A 17 -7.72 27.70 9.05
N LEU A 18 -7.25 26.51 9.42
CA LEU A 18 -8.05 25.29 9.46
C LEU A 18 -8.64 25.17 10.87
N SER A 19 -9.70 25.93 11.13
CA SER A 19 -10.38 25.97 12.43
C SER A 19 -11.86 26.22 12.21
N ASP A 20 -12.54 25.28 11.54
CA ASP A 20 -14.01 25.25 11.47
C ASP A 20 -14.47 23.81 11.18
N TRP A 21 -14.60 23.02 12.25
CA TRP A 21 -15.42 21.81 12.26
C TRP A 21 -16.54 22.04 13.28
N PRO A 22 -17.80 22.24 12.87
CA PRO A 22 -18.89 22.37 13.81
C PRO A 22 -19.21 20.98 14.39
N GLY A 23 -19.06 20.87 15.71
CA GLY A 23 -19.81 19.90 16.50
C GLY A 23 -21.16 20.50 16.87
N ASP A 24 -22.22 19.71 16.72
CA ASP A 24 -23.45 19.73 17.52
C ASP A 24 -24.25 18.49 17.12
N GLU A 25 -24.41 17.51 18.01
CA GLU A 25 -25.42 17.42 19.07
C GLU A 25 -26.68 16.63 18.62
N GLY A 26 -26.74 15.41 19.17
CA GLY A 26 -27.90 14.66 19.64
C GLY A 26 -29.24 14.73 18.91
N VAL A 27 -29.73 13.58 18.43
CA VAL A 27 -31.00 13.00 18.92
C VAL A 27 -30.94 11.48 18.83
N ALA A 28 -30.84 10.82 19.98
CA ALA A 28 -31.13 9.40 20.13
C ALA A 28 -32.65 9.18 19.99
N ARG A 29 -33.07 8.33 19.06
CA ARG A 29 -34.45 7.81 18.99
C ARG A 29 -34.47 6.35 19.43
N PRO A 30 -35.37 5.93 20.34
CA PRO A 30 -35.50 4.55 20.75
C PRO A 30 -36.19 3.75 19.63
N ILE A 31 -35.52 2.71 19.13
CA ILE A 31 -36.15 1.72 18.25
C ILE A 31 -36.93 0.76 19.14
N ALA A 32 -38.25 0.81 19.03
CA ALA A 32 -39.17 -0.10 19.70
C ALA A 32 -38.95 -1.54 19.21
N PHE A 33 -38.59 -2.42 20.15
CA PHE A 33 -38.54 -3.87 19.96
C PHE A 33 -39.98 -4.40 19.91
N ARG A 34 -40.51 -4.64 18.70
CA ARG A 34 -41.73 -5.45 18.52
C ARG A 34 -41.34 -6.90 18.36
N ALA A 35 -41.51 -7.67 19.43
CA ALA A 35 -41.51 -9.12 19.41
C ALA A 35 -42.58 -9.61 18.42
N THR A 36 -42.13 -10.20 17.31
CA THR A 36 -43.01 -10.94 16.40
C THR A 36 -42.63 -12.41 16.49
N MET A 37 -43.66 -13.22 16.69
CA MET A 37 -43.60 -14.60 17.14
C MET A 37 -42.94 -15.56 16.15
N ALA A 38 -42.33 -16.58 16.74
CA ALA A 38 -41.92 -17.88 16.23
C ALA A 38 -42.48 -18.31 14.87
N ARG A 39 -41.57 -18.74 13.99
CA ARG A 39 -41.84 -19.75 12.95
C ARG A 39 -40.77 -20.85 13.02
N PRO A 40 -41.16 -22.13 12.90
CA PRO A 40 -40.26 -23.26 13.07
C PRO A 40 -39.32 -23.41 11.86
N ILE A 41 -38.04 -23.62 12.14
CA ILE A 41 -37.00 -23.94 11.17
C ILE A 41 -37.17 -25.41 10.78
N SER A 42 -37.79 -25.66 9.63
CA SER A 42 -37.67 -26.96 8.95
C SER A 42 -36.30 -27.04 8.28
N SER A 43 -35.48 -27.96 8.79
CA SER A 43 -34.38 -28.67 8.12
C SER A 43 -33.94 -28.16 6.74
N ILE A 44 -32.88 -27.34 6.71
CA ILE A 44 -32.01 -27.20 5.54
C ILE A 44 -30.79 -28.09 5.79
N THR A 45 -30.89 -29.32 5.32
CA THR A 45 -29.73 -30.14 5.00
C THR A 45 -29.05 -29.57 3.76
N GLY A 46 -27.75 -29.31 3.85
CA GLY A 46 -26.87 -29.23 2.68
C GLY A 46 -26.47 -27.82 2.22
N ARG A 47 -25.40 -27.29 2.81
CA ARG A 47 -24.09 -27.11 2.14
C ARG A 47 -23.19 -26.33 3.08
N PHE A 48 -22.26 -27.06 3.66
CA PHE A 48 -21.06 -26.53 4.29
C PHE A 48 -20.30 -25.76 3.19
N PHE A 49 -20.31 -24.43 3.24
CA PHE A 49 -19.39 -23.60 2.44
C PHE A 49 -18.06 -23.54 3.20
N PRO A 50 -16.98 -24.20 2.74
CA PRO A 50 -15.69 -24.03 3.37
C PRO A 50 -15.12 -22.66 3.00
N ALA A 51 -14.71 -21.91 4.03
CA ALA A 51 -14.03 -20.63 3.93
C ALA A 51 -12.55 -20.80 3.50
N HIS A 52 -12.32 -21.36 2.31
CA HIS A 52 -10.99 -21.47 1.70
C HIS A 52 -11.05 -21.16 0.21
N SER A 53 -10.90 -19.90 -0.18
CA SER A 53 -10.55 -19.53 -1.57
C SER A 53 -10.11 -18.07 -1.74
N LEU A 54 -9.09 -17.63 -1.02
CA LEU A 54 -8.29 -16.46 -1.47
C LEU A 54 -7.07 -16.86 -2.31
N PHE A 55 -6.90 -18.16 -2.57
CA PHE A 55 -5.92 -18.69 -3.51
C PHE A 55 -6.69 -19.49 -4.57
N ARG A 56 -7.05 -18.85 -5.69
CA ARG A 56 -7.47 -19.59 -6.89
C ARG A 56 -6.29 -20.42 -7.37
N SER A 57 -6.50 -21.72 -7.52
CA SER A 57 -5.51 -22.62 -8.08
C SER A 57 -5.28 -22.27 -9.55
N ARG A 58 -4.06 -22.50 -10.08
CA ARG A 58 -3.77 -22.36 -11.52
C ARG A 58 -4.78 -23.13 -12.39
N ARG A 59 -5.33 -24.24 -11.88
CA ARG A 59 -6.39 -25.02 -12.53
C ARG A 59 -7.72 -24.28 -12.66
N ASP A 60 -8.06 -23.41 -11.71
CA ASP A 60 -9.32 -22.66 -11.75
C ASP A 60 -9.26 -21.54 -12.79
N ILE A 61 -8.07 -20.95 -12.99
CA ILE A 61 -7.81 -19.97 -14.06
C ILE A 61 -7.90 -20.63 -15.44
N ASP A 62 -7.40 -21.87 -15.56
CA ASP A 62 -7.47 -22.62 -16.81
C ASP A 62 -8.90 -23.16 -17.10
N ALA A 63 -9.74 -23.36 -16.07
CA ALA A 63 -11.12 -23.82 -16.22
C ALA A 63 -12.07 -22.73 -16.73
N ASP A 64 -11.90 -21.47 -16.28
CA ASP A 64 -12.67 -20.33 -16.79
C ASP A 64 -12.34 -20.05 -18.28
N CYS A 65 -11.15 -20.45 -18.75
CA CYS A 65 -10.72 -20.35 -20.14
C CYS A 65 -11.43 -21.33 -21.11
N ALA A 66 -12.09 -22.37 -20.61
CA ALA A 66 -12.68 -23.41 -21.47
C ALA A 66 -14.06 -23.04 -22.04
N VAL A 67 -14.72 -22.00 -21.50
CA VAL A 67 -16.12 -21.65 -21.84
C VAL A 67 -16.21 -20.48 -22.84
N ALA A 68 -15.14 -19.69 -22.98
CA ALA A 68 -15.04 -18.62 -23.97
C ALA A 68 -13.95 -18.98 -24.98
N GLY A 69 -14.32 -19.25 -26.23
CA GLY A 69 -13.48 -19.84 -27.28
C GLY A 69 -12.28 -19.03 -27.80
N ASP A 70 -11.57 -18.28 -26.95
CA ASP A 70 -10.44 -17.41 -27.35
C ASP A 70 -9.19 -17.53 -26.43
N CYS A 71 -8.98 -18.66 -25.77
CA CYS A 71 -7.88 -18.78 -24.80
C CYS A 71 -6.51 -19.21 -25.35
N ARG A 72 -6.24 -19.04 -26.65
CA ARG A 72 -4.94 -19.47 -27.24
C ARG A 72 -4.08 -18.40 -27.90
N ALA A 73 -4.45 -17.13 -27.89
CA ALA A 73 -3.66 -16.12 -28.63
C ALA A 73 -2.70 -15.26 -27.80
N ASP A 74 -2.94 -14.96 -26.52
CA ASP A 74 -2.23 -13.82 -25.89
C ASP A 74 -1.67 -14.12 -24.49
N ARG A 75 -0.88 -15.19 -24.37
CA ARG A 75 -0.02 -15.37 -23.18
C ARG A 75 1.36 -15.82 -23.65
N SER A 76 2.00 -15.01 -24.49
CA SER A 76 3.44 -15.17 -24.64
C SER A 76 4.05 -14.84 -23.26
N VAL A 77 4.69 -15.82 -22.63
CA VAL A 77 5.37 -15.65 -21.33
C VAL A 77 6.31 -14.42 -21.35
N PRO A 78 7.02 -14.11 -22.46
CA PRO A 78 7.83 -12.89 -22.55
C PRO A 78 7.05 -11.59 -22.43
N GLU A 79 5.85 -11.52 -23.00
CA GLU A 79 5.03 -10.29 -22.94
C GLU A 79 4.43 -10.07 -21.56
N ALA A 80 3.88 -11.11 -20.94
CA ALA A 80 3.34 -11.01 -19.60
C ALA A 80 4.43 -10.55 -18.61
N GLU A 81 5.66 -11.07 -18.73
CA GLU A 81 6.79 -10.62 -17.92
C GLU A 81 7.15 -9.15 -18.19
N ALA A 82 7.22 -8.73 -19.45
CA ALA A 82 7.52 -7.33 -19.80
C ALA A 82 6.49 -6.35 -19.21
N LEU A 83 5.20 -6.67 -19.34
CA LEU A 83 4.11 -5.89 -18.77
C LEU A 83 4.15 -5.91 -17.23
N GLY A 84 4.44 -7.05 -16.62
CA GLY A 84 4.61 -7.16 -15.17
C GLY A 84 5.73 -6.25 -14.66
N VAL A 85 6.88 -6.22 -15.32
CA VAL A 85 8.00 -5.33 -14.95
C VAL A 85 7.64 -3.85 -15.16
N GLN A 86 6.91 -3.52 -16.23
CA GLN A 86 6.41 -2.16 -16.43
C GLN A 86 5.46 -1.74 -15.31
N LEU A 87 4.53 -2.60 -14.91
CA LEU A 87 3.62 -2.33 -13.81
C LEU A 87 4.37 -2.17 -12.48
N ALA A 88 5.35 -3.03 -12.18
CA ALA A 88 6.18 -2.93 -10.97
C ALA A 88 6.92 -1.58 -10.90
N ARG A 89 7.47 -1.10 -12.02
CA ARG A 89 8.13 0.23 -12.11
C ARG A 89 7.17 1.39 -11.87
N LEU A 90 5.88 1.20 -12.13
CA LEU A 90 4.81 2.16 -11.84
C LEU A 90 4.16 1.94 -10.48
N GLY A 91 4.58 0.93 -9.71
CA GLY A 91 3.97 0.52 -8.45
C GLY A 91 4.47 1.30 -7.23
N SER A 92 3.86 1.01 -6.08
CA SER A 92 4.21 1.62 -4.80
C SER A 92 5.64 1.28 -4.36
N LEU A 93 6.13 0.06 -4.63
CA LEU A 93 7.50 -0.31 -4.29
C LEU A 93 8.52 0.62 -4.97
N ALA A 94 8.34 0.90 -6.25
CA ALA A 94 9.19 1.83 -7.00
C ALA A 94 9.21 3.25 -6.39
N SER A 95 8.12 3.69 -5.77
CA SER A 95 8.05 5.00 -5.11
C SER A 95 8.79 5.07 -3.76
N VAL A 96 8.95 3.92 -3.09
CA VAL A 96 9.57 3.85 -1.75
C VAL A 96 11.08 3.60 -1.82
N LEU A 97 11.57 2.89 -2.86
CA LEU A 97 12.99 2.56 -3.00
C LEU A 97 13.93 3.77 -2.91
N PRO A 98 13.65 4.93 -3.52
CA PRO A 98 14.52 6.13 -3.38
C PRO A 98 14.56 6.68 -1.95
N VAL A 99 13.45 6.59 -1.21
CA VAL A 99 13.39 7.03 0.19
C VAL A 99 14.24 6.12 1.07
N LEU A 100 14.19 4.81 0.80
CA LEU A 100 15.01 3.82 1.49
C LEU A 100 16.50 4.02 1.19
N GLU A 101 16.87 4.25 -0.07
CA GLU A 101 18.26 4.57 -0.45
C GLU A 101 18.79 5.77 0.34
N LEU A 102 18.04 6.87 0.37
CA LEU A 102 18.44 8.09 1.09
C LEU A 102 18.64 7.80 2.57
N LYS A 103 17.65 7.17 3.20
CA LYS A 103 17.68 6.85 4.63
C LYS A 103 18.88 5.97 5.00
N GLU A 104 19.05 4.84 4.32
CA GLU A 104 20.13 3.88 4.62
C GLU A 104 21.51 4.49 4.33
N THR A 105 21.62 5.37 3.32
CA THR A 105 22.85 6.10 3.03
C THR A 105 23.20 7.10 4.12
N ASP A 106 22.20 7.83 4.64
CA ASP A 106 22.42 8.80 5.71
C ASP A 106 22.77 8.09 7.04
N GLU A 107 22.07 7.01 7.40
CA GLU A 107 22.41 6.18 8.56
C GLU A 107 23.84 5.61 8.46
N LEU A 108 24.26 5.18 7.27
CA LEU A 108 25.62 4.72 7.03
C LEU A 108 26.66 5.85 7.22
N LEU A 109 26.37 7.06 6.74
CA LEU A 109 27.25 8.23 6.91
C LEU A 109 27.34 8.73 8.37
N GLU A 110 26.27 8.55 9.14
CA GLU A 110 26.24 8.83 10.58
C GLU A 110 27.07 7.81 11.36
N SER A 111 27.05 6.54 10.94
CA SER A 111 27.88 5.48 11.53
C SER A 111 29.39 5.65 11.25
N MET A 112 29.76 6.51 10.29
CA MET A 112 31.14 6.76 9.86
C MET A 112 31.53 8.25 9.95
N PRO A 113 31.57 8.85 11.17
CA PRO A 113 31.80 10.28 11.33
C PRO A 113 33.21 10.74 10.92
N GLY A 114 34.18 9.82 10.83
CA GLY A 114 35.57 10.12 10.48
C GLY A 114 35.84 10.35 8.98
N LEU A 115 34.85 10.17 8.10
CA LEU A 115 35.04 10.32 6.65
C LEU A 115 35.21 11.79 6.26
N ALA A 116 36.25 12.08 5.47
CA ALA A 116 36.43 13.39 4.85
C ALA A 116 35.31 13.69 3.84
N ALA A 117 35.09 14.96 3.51
CA ALA A 117 34.02 15.38 2.60
C ALA A 117 34.05 14.65 1.24
N GLY A 118 35.24 14.42 0.68
CA GLY A 118 35.41 13.67 -0.57
C GLY A 118 35.06 12.19 -0.45
N GLU A 119 35.30 11.58 0.71
CA GLU A 119 34.97 10.17 0.99
C GLU A 119 33.47 9.99 1.20
N ARG A 120 32.83 10.94 1.91
CA ARG A 120 31.37 10.99 2.06
C ARG A 120 30.67 11.09 0.70
N LEU A 121 31.20 11.91 -0.20
CA LEU A 121 30.69 12.01 -1.57
C LEU A 121 30.86 10.69 -2.34
N LYS A 122 32.04 10.06 -2.27
CA LYS A 122 32.28 8.74 -2.88
C LYS A 122 31.32 7.67 -2.33
N LEU A 123 31.07 7.67 -1.02
CA LEU A 123 30.13 6.74 -0.39
C LEU A 123 28.73 6.91 -0.96
N ARG A 124 28.22 8.14 -1.07
CA ARG A 124 26.91 8.41 -1.69
C ARG A 124 26.82 7.91 -3.14
N MET A 125 27.88 8.12 -3.93
CA MET A 125 27.92 7.62 -5.31
C MET A 125 27.89 6.08 -5.38
N VAL A 126 28.60 5.41 -4.47
CA VAL A 126 28.61 3.94 -4.37
C VAL A 126 27.23 3.43 -3.94
N ALA A 127 26.63 4.06 -2.91
CA ALA A 127 25.31 3.72 -2.42
C ALA A 127 24.25 3.84 -3.54
N HIS A 128 24.28 4.94 -4.29
CA HIS A 128 23.38 5.16 -5.42
C HIS A 128 23.50 4.08 -6.50
N ARG A 129 24.73 3.74 -6.91
CA ARG A 129 24.95 2.67 -7.89
C ARG A 129 24.39 1.32 -7.39
N VAL A 130 24.66 0.97 -6.13
CA VAL A 130 24.17 -0.26 -5.52
C VAL A 130 22.64 -0.26 -5.43
N ALA A 131 22.04 0.88 -5.09
CA ALA A 131 20.59 1.05 -5.00
C ALA A 131 19.91 0.90 -6.36
N VAL A 132 20.45 1.50 -7.44
CA VAL A 132 19.93 1.35 -8.81
C VAL A 132 19.95 -0.12 -9.24
N GLU A 133 21.10 -0.80 -9.07
CA GLU A 133 21.23 -2.21 -9.43
C GLU A 133 20.31 -3.12 -8.59
N GLY A 134 20.20 -2.85 -7.29
CA GLY A 134 19.32 -3.57 -6.37
C GLY A 134 17.84 -3.38 -6.71
N SER A 135 17.43 -2.13 -6.94
CA SER A 135 16.07 -1.76 -7.30
C SER A 135 15.61 -2.45 -8.56
N GLU A 136 16.45 -2.45 -9.60
CA GLU A 136 16.13 -3.14 -10.87
C GLU A 136 15.97 -4.66 -10.70
N ARG A 137 16.72 -5.30 -9.79
CA ARG A 137 16.51 -6.73 -9.48
C ARG A 137 15.19 -6.97 -8.76
N LEU A 138 14.85 -6.12 -7.79
CA LEU A 138 13.60 -6.20 -7.04
C LEU A 138 12.38 -6.00 -7.93
N LEU A 139 12.37 -4.94 -8.75
CA LEU A 139 11.27 -4.64 -9.66
C LEU A 139 11.10 -5.73 -10.73
N ARG A 140 12.19 -6.36 -11.19
CA ARG A 140 12.09 -7.53 -12.08
C ARG A 140 11.46 -8.74 -11.39
N ALA A 141 11.80 -8.99 -10.12
CA ALA A 141 11.21 -10.09 -9.36
C ALA A 141 9.72 -9.86 -9.08
N GLU A 142 9.34 -8.63 -8.70
CA GLU A 142 7.95 -8.22 -8.55
C GLU A 142 7.18 -8.34 -9.87
N GLY A 143 7.76 -7.86 -10.96
CA GLY A 143 7.15 -7.94 -12.29
C GLY A 143 6.87 -9.37 -12.74
N ARG A 144 7.80 -10.30 -12.53
CA ARG A 144 7.56 -11.74 -12.77
C ARG A 144 6.42 -12.27 -11.90
N ALA A 145 6.40 -11.92 -10.61
CA ALA A 145 5.34 -12.36 -9.71
C ALA A 145 3.95 -11.84 -10.12
N LEU A 146 3.87 -10.61 -10.65
CA LEU A 146 2.65 -10.04 -11.24
C LEU A 146 2.24 -10.78 -12.51
N ALA A 147 3.19 -11.06 -13.41
CA ALA A 147 2.95 -11.80 -14.65
C ALA A 147 2.43 -13.23 -14.42
N GLU A 148 2.84 -13.88 -13.33
CA GLU A 148 2.34 -15.20 -12.93
C GLU A 148 0.89 -15.19 -12.42
N ARG A 149 0.41 -14.04 -11.92
CA ARG A 149 -0.87 -13.92 -11.19
C ARG A 149 -1.95 -13.20 -11.96
N LEU A 150 -1.60 -12.40 -12.95
CA LEU A 150 -2.51 -11.53 -13.70
C LEU A 150 -2.57 -11.93 -15.16
N SER A 151 -3.72 -11.68 -15.80
CA SER A 151 -3.83 -11.81 -17.26
C SER A 151 -3.12 -10.66 -17.96
N ILE A 152 -2.74 -10.83 -19.23
CA ILE A 152 -2.18 -9.74 -20.04
C ILE A 152 -3.16 -8.55 -20.11
N ALA A 153 -4.46 -8.84 -20.22
CA ALA A 153 -5.50 -7.81 -20.22
C ALA A 153 -5.51 -7.00 -18.91
N ASP A 154 -5.43 -7.67 -17.75
CA ASP A 154 -5.38 -7.00 -16.45
C ASP A 154 -4.09 -6.19 -16.28
N LEU A 155 -2.95 -6.73 -16.70
CA LEU A 155 -1.67 -6.01 -16.65
C LEU A 155 -1.73 -4.72 -17.48
N ARG A 156 -2.24 -4.78 -18.72
CA ARG A 156 -2.44 -3.60 -19.57
C ARG A 156 -3.39 -2.59 -18.92
N ALA A 157 -4.50 -3.05 -18.36
CA ALA A 157 -5.48 -2.18 -17.70
C ALA A 157 -4.89 -1.50 -16.45
N LEU A 158 -4.13 -2.23 -15.64
CA LEU A 158 -3.47 -1.70 -14.44
C LEU A 158 -2.36 -0.71 -14.80
N ILE A 159 -1.60 -0.95 -15.86
CA ILE A 159 -0.61 0.02 -16.37
C ILE A 159 -1.31 1.31 -16.78
N ALA A 160 -2.39 1.23 -17.57
CA ALA A 160 -3.15 2.40 -17.99
C ALA A 160 -3.73 3.18 -16.79
N PHE A 161 -4.24 2.48 -15.78
CA PHE A 161 -4.66 3.11 -14.52
C PHE A 161 -3.47 3.76 -13.80
N ALA A 162 -2.35 3.05 -13.68
CA ALA A 162 -1.17 3.54 -12.99
C ALA A 162 -0.57 4.78 -13.67
N GLU A 163 -0.68 4.92 -14.98
CA GLU A 163 -0.25 6.11 -15.72
C GLU A 163 -1.19 7.31 -15.53
N SER A 164 -2.41 7.10 -15.03
CA SER A 164 -3.35 8.20 -14.80
C SER A 164 -2.86 9.20 -13.73
N ALA A 165 -3.21 10.48 -13.90
CA ALA A 165 -2.83 11.53 -12.96
C ALA A 165 -3.31 11.28 -11.51
N PRO A 166 -4.54 10.77 -11.25
CA PRO A 166 -4.95 10.38 -9.91
C PRO A 166 -4.07 9.28 -9.28
N ALA A 167 -3.72 8.24 -10.05
CA ALA A 167 -2.87 7.16 -9.54
C ALA A 167 -1.46 7.65 -9.21
N GLN A 168 -0.88 8.52 -10.06
CA GLN A 168 0.41 9.15 -9.76
C GLN A 168 0.39 9.96 -8.47
N ARG A 169 -0.67 10.76 -8.24
CA ARG A 169 -0.83 11.54 -7.00
C ARG A 169 -0.99 10.63 -5.78
N MET A 170 -1.73 9.54 -5.91
CA MET A 170 -1.90 8.56 -4.83
C MET A 170 -0.55 7.93 -4.45
N ARG A 171 0.23 7.45 -5.43
CA ARG A 171 1.56 6.89 -5.18
C ARG A 171 2.54 7.89 -4.55
N ALA A 172 2.48 9.15 -4.94
CA ALA A 172 3.30 10.19 -4.32
C ALA A 172 2.93 10.42 -2.84
N ALA A 173 1.66 10.23 -2.47
CA ALA A 173 1.17 10.38 -1.10
C ALA A 173 1.36 9.13 -0.22
N GLU A 174 1.40 7.94 -0.84
CA GLU A 174 1.45 6.65 -0.15
C GLU A 174 2.57 6.52 0.91
N PRO A 175 3.82 6.95 0.67
CA PRO A 175 4.86 6.87 1.70
C PRO A 175 4.51 7.65 2.96
N ALA A 176 4.04 8.90 2.82
CA ALA A 176 3.66 9.74 3.95
C ALA A 176 2.44 9.17 4.69
N VAL A 177 1.44 8.69 3.96
CA VAL A 177 0.25 8.03 4.54
C VAL A 177 0.65 6.76 5.31
N THR A 178 1.58 5.97 4.77
CA THR A 178 2.08 4.75 5.41
C THR A 178 2.79 5.10 6.71
N ILE A 179 3.69 6.09 6.71
CA ILE A 179 4.40 6.55 7.91
C ILE A 179 3.39 7.03 8.97
N ALA A 180 2.45 7.89 8.60
CA ALA A 180 1.44 8.40 9.53
C ALA A 180 0.56 7.28 10.10
N THR A 181 0.23 6.27 9.28
CA THR A 181 -0.51 5.09 9.72
C THR A 181 0.32 4.26 10.72
N MET A 182 1.60 4.03 10.44
CA MET A 182 2.50 3.31 11.35
C MET A 182 2.67 4.06 12.68
N GLU A 183 2.72 5.39 12.66
CA GLU A 183 2.77 6.22 13.86
C GLU A 183 1.48 6.13 14.67
N ALA A 184 0.31 6.20 14.02
CA ALA A 184 -0.98 6.04 14.69
C ALA A 184 -1.15 4.64 15.30
N MET A 185 -0.50 3.61 14.73
CA MET A 185 -0.46 2.27 15.28
C MET A 185 0.53 2.11 16.44
N ARG A 186 1.42 3.08 16.71
CA ARG A 186 2.32 2.99 17.88
C ARG A 186 1.49 3.01 19.15
N GLY A 187 1.57 1.92 19.92
CA GLY A 187 0.76 1.71 21.12
C GLY A 187 -0.46 0.80 20.92
N PHE A 188 -0.75 0.37 19.68
CA PHE A 188 -1.74 -0.67 19.45
C PHE A 188 -1.16 -2.05 19.76
N ALA A 189 -1.29 -2.47 21.02
CA ALA A 189 -0.92 -3.81 21.46
C ALA A 189 -2.03 -4.82 21.14
N TYR A 190 -2.16 -5.20 19.86
CA TYR A 190 -3.22 -6.11 19.40
C TYR A 190 -3.37 -7.35 20.29
N LYS A 191 -2.25 -8.00 20.66
CA LYS A 191 -2.27 -9.19 21.52
C LYS A 191 -2.86 -8.90 22.90
N GLU A 192 -2.51 -7.77 23.50
CA GLU A 192 -2.98 -7.38 24.84
C GLU A 192 -4.48 -7.05 24.80
N GLU A 193 -4.94 -6.33 23.78
CA GLU A 193 -6.36 -6.03 23.59
C GLU A 193 -7.18 -7.29 23.31
N VAL A 194 -6.65 -8.25 22.54
CA VAL A 194 -7.28 -9.57 22.34
C VAL A 194 -7.38 -10.34 23.65
N ILE A 195 -6.31 -10.40 24.44
CA ILE A 195 -6.31 -11.10 25.74
C ILE A 195 -7.31 -10.45 26.70
N LYS A 196 -7.35 -9.12 26.74
CA LYS A 196 -8.29 -8.34 27.56
C LYS A 196 -9.74 -8.59 27.14
N ALA A 197 -10.03 -8.60 25.84
CA ALA A 197 -11.36 -8.91 25.32
C ALA A 197 -11.76 -10.37 25.62
N PHE A 198 -10.86 -11.32 25.40
CA PHE A 198 -11.09 -12.74 25.68
C PHE A 198 -11.34 -13.01 27.17
N CYS A 199 -10.58 -12.37 28.06
CA CYS A 199 -10.81 -12.43 29.50
C CYS A 199 -12.17 -11.85 29.88
N LYS A 200 -12.56 -10.71 29.29
CA LYS A 200 -13.87 -10.08 29.56
C LYS A 200 -15.03 -11.00 29.19
N GLU A 201 -14.91 -11.75 28.10
CA GLU A 201 -15.97 -12.65 27.62
C GLU A 201 -15.99 -14.00 28.35
N THR A 202 -14.83 -14.57 28.65
CA THR A 202 -14.72 -15.96 29.10
C THR A 202 -14.29 -16.12 30.56
N GLY A 203 -13.77 -15.06 31.18
CA GLY A 203 -13.10 -15.11 32.48
C GLY A 203 -11.73 -15.82 32.47
N LYS A 204 -11.19 -16.17 31.29
CA LYS A 204 -9.93 -16.92 31.16
C LYS A 204 -8.80 -16.06 30.60
N ALA A 205 -7.55 -16.46 30.88
CA ALA A 205 -6.33 -15.78 30.43
C ALA A 205 -6.24 -14.29 30.83
N CYS A 206 -6.85 -13.92 31.95
CA CYS A 206 -6.82 -12.55 32.44
C CYS A 206 -5.39 -12.14 32.85
N PRO A 207 -4.94 -10.92 32.49
CA PRO A 207 -3.62 -10.43 32.88
C PRO A 207 -3.48 -10.44 34.40
N GLN A 208 -2.35 -10.96 34.89
CA GLN A 208 -2.03 -10.91 36.33
C GLN A 208 -1.73 -9.45 36.72
N LYS A 209 -2.26 -9.03 37.87
CA LYS A 209 -2.09 -7.68 38.42
C LYS A 209 -0.64 -7.37 38.75
#